data_AF-A0A536J3Z4-F1
#
_entry.id   AF-A0A536J3Z4-F1
#
_cell.length_a   1.000
_cell.length_b   1.000
_cell.length_c   1.000
_cell.angle_alpha   90.00
_cell.angle_beta   90.00
_cell.angle_gamma   90.00
#
_symmetry.space_group_name_H-M   'P 1'
#
loop_
_entity.id
_entity.type
_entity.pdbx_description
1 polymer ?
#
loop_
_entity_poly.entity_id
_entity_poly.type
_entity_poly.pdbx_seq_one_letter_code
_entity_poly.pdbx_strand_id
1 'polypeptide(L)'
;MRHESYARIPAASRIKTSVTAAAGRLPSLCRLILMGNSMGGHIAILEAAQHPGWIASMVLVDPAIPGLHVHRPEPVMLGAMAALSIPGLAETLLGRRLRELGPEGLTRQALALVCADPSRVDPGIVEAHIRL
;
A
#
# COMPACT_ATOMS: atom_id res chain seq x y z
N MET A 1 16.56 -0.56 37.29
CA MET A 1 15.85 -1.73 36.72
C MET A 1 14.46 -1.33 36.26
N ARG A 2 14.26 -1.09 34.97
CA ARG A 2 13.01 -1.31 34.25
C ARG A 2 13.41 -1.78 32.85
N HIS A 3 13.29 -3.08 32.61
CA HIS A 3 13.58 -3.70 31.33
C HIS A 3 12.45 -3.36 30.36
N GLU A 4 12.78 -2.55 29.36
CA GLU A 4 11.91 -2.21 28.24
C GLU A 4 12.02 -3.34 27.21
N SER A 5 11.22 -4.38 27.40
CA SER A 5 11.13 -5.50 26.45
C SER A 5 10.15 -5.16 25.34
N TYR A 6 10.63 -4.45 24.32
CA TYR A 6 9.94 -4.32 23.05
C TYR A 6 9.96 -5.70 22.36
N ALA A 7 8.78 -6.29 22.14
CA ALA A 7 8.68 -7.52 21.37
C ALA A 7 9.26 -7.26 19.97
N ARG A 8 10.38 -7.92 19.64
CA ARG A 8 11.00 -7.83 18.32
C ARG A 8 10.03 -8.41 17.30
N ILE A 9 9.44 -7.53 16.51
CA ILE A 9 8.74 -7.90 15.28
C ILE A 9 9.83 -8.20 14.23
N PRO A 10 9.83 -9.37 13.58
CA PRO A 10 10.85 -9.70 12.58
C PRO A 10 10.83 -8.65 11.46
N ALA A 11 12.01 -8.20 11.06
CA ALA A 11 12.20 -7.20 10.02
C ALA A 11 11.70 -7.73 8.65
N ALA A 12 10.42 -7.50 8.35
CA ALA A 12 9.88 -7.60 7.01
C ALA A 12 10.19 -6.29 6.28
N SER A 13 11.39 -6.25 5.72
CA SER A 13 11.81 -5.22 4.77
C SER A 13 10.96 -5.31 3.49
N ARG A 14 10.75 -4.12 2.90
CA ARG A 14 10.12 -3.81 1.61
C ARG A 14 8.60 -3.59 1.65
N ILE A 15 8.25 -2.36 1.28
CA ILE A 15 6.92 -1.86 0.97
C ILE A 15 6.24 -2.82 -0.02
N LYS A 16 5.41 -3.69 0.51
CA LYS A 16 4.37 -4.45 -0.20
C LYS A 16 3.21 -4.43 0.76
N THR A 17 2.08 -3.88 0.34
CA THR A 17 0.78 -3.81 1.01
C THR A 17 0.60 -4.92 2.06
N SER A 18 1.08 -4.67 3.27
CA SER A 18 1.00 -5.62 4.38
C SER A 18 -0.07 -5.10 5.30
N VAL A 19 -1.29 -5.62 5.12
CA VAL A 19 -2.23 -5.66 6.24
C VAL A 19 -1.63 -6.68 7.21
N THR A 20 -0.72 -6.24 8.07
CA THR A 20 -0.21 -7.06 9.18
C THR A 20 -1.27 -7.03 10.28
N ALA A 21 -2.36 -7.75 10.06
CA ALA A 21 -3.17 -8.23 11.17
C ALA A 21 -2.39 -9.41 11.76
N ALA A 22 -1.81 -9.23 12.95
CA ALA A 22 -1.34 -10.38 13.71
C ALA A 22 -2.57 -11.24 14.03
N ALA A 23 -2.83 -12.27 13.22
CA ALA A 23 -3.91 -13.24 13.43
C ALA A 23 -3.67 -14.18 14.62
N GLY A 24 -2.85 -13.74 15.59
CA GLY A 24 -2.71 -14.36 16.90
C GLY A 24 -3.65 -13.68 17.89
N ARG A 25 -4.18 -14.43 18.86
CA ARG A 25 -4.95 -13.84 19.98
C ARG A 25 -4.11 -12.75 20.64
N LEU A 26 -4.43 -11.49 20.37
CA LEU A 26 -3.97 -10.39 21.19
C LEU A 26 -4.59 -10.57 22.57
N PRO A 27 -3.84 -10.29 23.65
CA PRO A 27 -4.42 -10.28 24.99
C PRO A 27 -5.65 -9.35 24.97
N SER A 28 -6.71 -9.73 25.67
CA SER A 28 -8.06 -9.12 25.66
C SER A 28 -8.13 -7.60 25.95
N LEU A 29 -6.99 -6.96 26.18
CA LEU A 29 -6.82 -5.53 26.48
C LEU A 29 -5.99 -4.77 25.44
N CYS A 30 -5.31 -5.44 24.50
CA CYS A 30 -4.54 -4.75 23.44
C CYS A 30 -5.41 -4.51 22.22
N ARG A 31 -5.85 -3.27 22.05
CA ARG A 31 -6.51 -2.81 20.83
C ARG A 31 -5.51 -2.31 19.80
N LEU A 32 -5.79 -2.55 18.52
CA LEU A 32 -4.94 -2.26 17.36
C LEU A 32 -5.26 -0.92 16.73
N ILE A 33 -4.24 -0.31 16.13
CA ILE A 33 -4.41 0.77 15.15
C ILE A 33 -4.21 0.18 13.77
N LEU A 34 -5.21 0.30 12.91
CA LEU A 34 -5.16 -0.21 11.55
C LEU A 34 -4.96 0.94 10.57
N MET A 35 -3.97 0.83 9.68
CA MET A 35 -3.70 1.84 8.66
C MET A 35 -3.84 1.21 7.28
N GLY A 36 -4.55 1.89 6.38
CA GLY A 36 -4.81 1.39 5.04
C GLY A 36 -4.87 2.49 3.99
N ASN A 37 -4.17 2.28 2.88
CA ASN A 37 -4.23 3.10 1.67
C ASN A 37 -4.94 2.31 0.55
N SER A 38 -5.79 2.96 -0.25
CA SER A 38 -6.44 2.33 -1.41
C SER A 38 -7.16 1.02 -1.03
N MET A 39 -6.85 -0.09 -1.70
CA MET A 39 -7.37 -1.42 -1.37
C MET A 39 -7.07 -1.83 0.09
N GLY A 40 -5.92 -1.45 0.64
CA GLY A 40 -5.59 -1.69 2.05
C GLY A 40 -6.54 -1.00 3.02
N GLY A 41 -7.07 0.18 2.64
CA GLY A 41 -8.11 0.87 3.40
C GLY A 41 -9.45 0.14 3.35
N HIS A 42 -9.81 -0.44 2.20
CA HIS A 42 -11.01 -1.26 2.07
C HIS A 42 -10.92 -2.53 2.94
N ILE A 43 -9.78 -3.23 2.87
CA ILE A 43 -9.52 -4.39 3.73
C ILE A 43 -9.59 -3.98 5.20
N ALA A 44 -9.00 -2.82 5.57
CA ALA A 44 -9.05 -2.33 6.93
C ALA A 44 -10.48 -2.13 7.46
N ILE A 45 -11.38 -1.61 6.62
CA ILE A 45 -12.80 -1.47 6.95
C ILE A 45 -13.46 -2.84 7.17
N LEU A 46 -13.20 -3.81 6.28
CA LEU A 46 -13.77 -5.16 6.40
C LEU A 46 -13.27 -5.89 7.65
N GLU A 47 -12.00 -5.75 7.99
CA GLU A 47 -11.41 -6.32 9.21
C GLU A 47 -12.01 -5.69 10.47
N ALA A 48 -12.17 -4.36 10.49
CA ALA A 48 -12.80 -3.68 11.62
C ALA A 48 -14.28 -4.06 11.80
N ALA A 49 -15.01 -4.31 10.71
CA ALA A 49 -16.38 -4.77 10.77
C ALA A 49 -16.51 -6.21 11.33
N GLN A 50 -15.56 -7.08 11.00
CA GLN A 50 -15.52 -8.47 11.50
C GLN A 50 -15.00 -8.58 12.93
N HIS A 51 -14.11 -7.66 13.35
CA HIS A 51 -13.43 -7.70 14.64
C HIS A 51 -13.48 -6.36 15.40
N PRO A 52 -14.69 -5.80 15.67
CA PRO A 52 -14.82 -4.46 16.24
C PRO A 52 -14.19 -4.33 17.64
N GLY A 53 -14.13 -5.43 18.41
CA GLY A 53 -13.50 -5.45 19.73
C GLY A 53 -11.96 -5.34 19.71
N TRP A 54 -11.33 -5.54 18.55
CA TRP A 54 -9.87 -5.51 18.42
C TRP A 54 -9.34 -4.14 18.01
N ILE A 55 -10.16 -3.28 17.40
CA ILE A 55 -9.68 -2.05 16.77
C ILE A 55 -9.92 -0.85 17.69
N ALA A 56 -8.86 -0.12 18.02
CA ALA A 56 -8.94 1.16 18.73
C ALA A 56 -9.23 2.32 17.78
N SER A 57 -8.57 2.33 16.62
CA SER A 57 -8.68 3.40 15.63
C SER A 57 -8.23 2.93 14.26
N MET A 58 -8.68 3.64 13.21
CA MET A 58 -8.25 3.43 11.84
C MET A 58 -7.71 4.72 11.23
N VAL A 59 -6.66 4.60 10.41
CA VAL A 59 -6.13 5.66 9.55
C VAL A 59 -6.33 5.23 8.10
N LEU A 60 -7.26 5.88 7.41
CA LEU A 60 -7.65 5.53 6.05
C LEU A 60 -7.21 6.64 5.09
N VAL A 61 -6.42 6.28 4.08
CA VAL A 61 -5.97 7.18 3.03
C VAL A 61 -6.59 6.71 1.72
N ASP A 62 -7.46 7.51 1.14
CA ASP A 62 -8.17 7.22 -0.12
C ASP A 62 -8.65 5.74 -0.22
N PRO A 63 -9.45 5.25 0.74
CA PRO A 63 -9.84 3.85 0.77
C PRO A 63 -10.70 3.49 -0.44
N ALA A 64 -10.45 2.33 -1.04
CA ALA A 64 -11.19 1.83 -2.21
C ALA A 64 -12.62 1.38 -1.84
N ILE A 65 -13.50 2.32 -1.51
CA ILE A 65 -14.88 2.04 -1.10
C ILE A 65 -15.80 2.00 -2.34
N PRO A 66 -16.53 0.91 -2.58
CA PRO A 66 -17.53 0.86 -3.65
C PRO A 66 -18.68 1.82 -3.35
N GLY A 67 -19.10 2.64 -4.32
CA GLY A 67 -20.14 3.65 -4.13
C GLY A 67 -20.57 4.39 -5.40
N LEU A 68 -21.52 5.33 -5.25
CA LEU A 68 -22.19 6.02 -6.37
C LEU A 68 -21.27 6.87 -7.25
N HIS A 69 -20.08 7.22 -6.76
CA HIS A 69 -19.07 8.04 -7.45
C HIS A 69 -17.83 7.24 -7.88
N VAL A 70 -17.96 5.91 -8.02
CA VAL A 70 -16.84 5.08 -8.52
C VAL A 70 -16.64 5.36 -10.00
N HIS A 71 -15.64 6.18 -10.30
CA HIS A 71 -15.12 6.31 -11.66
C HIS A 71 -14.51 4.98 -12.08
N ARG A 72 -14.73 4.60 -13.35
CA ARG A 72 -14.05 3.43 -13.90
C ARG A 72 -12.54 3.63 -13.77
N PRO A 73 -11.80 2.67 -13.21
CA PRO A 73 -10.35 2.78 -13.15
C PRO A 73 -9.80 2.93 -14.57
N GLU A 74 -8.85 3.84 -14.73
CA GLU A 74 -8.16 4.09 -16.00
C GLU A 74 -7.64 2.76 -16.59
N PRO A 75 -7.71 2.53 -17.92
CA PRO A 75 -7.27 1.29 -18.53
C PRO A 75 -5.82 0.91 -18.20
N VAL A 76 -4.95 1.91 -17.99
CA VAL A 76 -3.56 1.71 -17.57
C VAL A 76 -3.48 1.11 -16.17
N MET A 77 -4.30 1.58 -15.22
CA MET A 77 -4.39 1.03 -13.87
C MET A 77 -4.92 -0.41 -13.91
N LEU A 78 -5.96 -0.67 -14.71
CA LEU A 78 -6.49 -2.03 -14.90
C LEU A 78 -5.44 -2.98 -15.48
N GLY A 79 -4.69 -2.55 -16.49
CA GLY A 79 -3.60 -3.33 -17.07
C GLY A 79 -2.50 -3.64 -16.06
N ALA A 80 -2.12 -2.66 -15.23
CA ALA A 80 -1.16 -2.85 -14.16
C ALA A 80 -1.65 -3.85 -13.10
N MET A 81 -2.90 -3.75 -12.68
CA MET A 81 -3.51 -4.70 -11.73
C MET A 81 -3.60 -6.11 -12.32
N ALA A 82 -4.02 -6.25 -13.58
CA ALA A 82 -4.08 -7.54 -14.27
C ALA A 82 -2.69 -8.19 -14.39
N ALA A 83 -1.65 -7.39 -14.66
CA ALA A 83 -0.27 -7.89 -14.69
C ALA A 83 0.18 -8.43 -13.33
N LEU A 84 -0.23 -7.79 -12.22
CA LEU A 84 0.07 -8.25 -10.86
C LEU A 84 -0.67 -9.54 -10.50
N SER A 85 -1.82 -9.83 -11.12
CA SER A 85 -2.55 -11.09 -10.93
C SER A 85 -1.89 -12.30 -11.60
N ILE A 86 -0.96 -12.08 -12.54
CA ILE A 86 -0.30 -13.15 -13.29
C ILE A 86 1.14 -13.32 -12.74
N PRO A 87 1.49 -14.49 -12.15
CA PRO A 87 2.82 -14.73 -11.61
C PRO A 87 3.93 -14.48 -12.64
N GLY A 88 4.96 -13.71 -12.26
CA GLY A 88 6.13 -13.41 -13.09
C GLY A 88 5.88 -12.40 -14.24
N LEU A 89 4.62 -12.12 -14.61
CA LEU A 89 4.32 -11.16 -15.67
C LEU A 89 4.67 -9.73 -15.25
N ALA A 90 4.22 -9.30 -14.07
CA ALA A 90 4.53 -7.97 -13.55
C ALA A 90 6.04 -7.72 -13.45
N GLU A 91 6.80 -8.70 -12.97
CA GLU A 91 8.26 -8.62 -12.85
C GLU A 91 8.93 -8.49 -14.23
N THR A 92 8.47 -9.28 -15.20
CA THR A 92 8.98 -9.23 -16.57
C THR A 92 8.68 -7.89 -17.24
N LEU A 93 7.45 -7.40 -17.11
CA LEU A 93 7.03 -6.12 -17.67
C LEU A 93 7.78 -4.95 -17.01
N LEU A 94 7.90 -4.98 -15.68
CA LEU A 94 8.63 -3.95 -14.95
C LEU A 94 10.11 -3.95 -15.32
N GLY A 95 10.74 -5.12 -15.44
CA GLY A 95 12.13 -5.24 -15.89
C GLY A 95 12.36 -4.70 -17.30
N ARG A 96 11.42 -4.96 -18.23
CA ARG A 96 11.46 -4.35 -19.58
C ARG A 96 11.32 -2.84 -19.53
N ARG A 97 10.31 -2.34 -18.83
CA ARG A 97 10.06 -0.89 -18.69
C ARG A 97 11.22 -0.16 -18.03
N LEU A 98 11.86 -0.77 -17.02
CA LEU A 98 13.04 -0.21 -16.37
C LEU A 98 14.21 -0.07 -17.36
N ARG A 99 14.40 -1.05 -18.26
CA ARG A 99 15.46 -0.99 -19.30
C ARG A 99 15.15 0.05 -20.37
N GLU A 100 13.88 0.27 -20.69
CA GLU A 100 13.44 1.22 -21.73
C GLU A 100 13.40 2.68 -21.24
N LEU A 101 12.94 2.90 -20.00
CA LEU A 101 12.63 4.25 -19.48
C LEU A 101 13.66 4.75 -18.45
N GLY A 102 14.47 3.86 -17.90
CA GLY A 102 15.33 4.14 -16.75
C GLY A 102 14.55 4.44 -15.46
N PRO A 103 15.26 4.65 -14.33
CA PRO A 103 14.64 4.92 -13.04
C PRO A 103 13.78 6.19 -13.02
N GLU A 104 14.24 7.26 -13.66
CA GLU A 104 13.52 8.53 -13.73
C GLU A 104 12.20 8.41 -14.49
N GLY A 105 12.21 7.77 -15.67
CA GLY A 105 11.01 7.57 -16.47
C GLY A 105 10.01 6.64 -15.76
N LEU A 106 10.50 5.61 -15.09
CA LEU A 106 9.67 4.67 -14.34
C LEU A 106 9.03 5.32 -13.10
N THR A 107 9.78 6.12 -12.34
CA THR A 107 9.24 6.91 -11.22
C THR A 107 8.19 7.91 -11.70
N ARG A 108 8.44 8.62 -12.81
CA ARG A 108 7.43 9.54 -13.38
C ARG A 108 6.15 8.83 -13.81
N GLN A 109 6.26 7.67 -14.45
CA GLN A 109 5.08 6.87 -14.82
C GLN A 109 4.32 6.37 -13.59
N ALA A 110 5.03 5.93 -12.56
CA ALA A 110 4.40 5.50 -11.31
C ALA A 110 3.63 6.65 -10.64
N LEU A 111 4.25 7.85 -10.53
CA LEU A 111 3.59 9.02 -9.96
C LEU A 111 2.39 9.48 -10.81
N ALA A 112 2.50 9.46 -12.14
CA ALA A 112 1.38 9.74 -13.03
C ALA A 112 0.20 8.77 -12.87
N LEU A 113 0.47 7.54 -12.43
CA LEU A 113 -0.55 6.53 -12.21
C LEU A 113 -1.26 6.67 -10.86
N VAL A 114 -0.56 7.15 -9.82
CA VAL A 114 -1.08 7.13 -8.43
C VAL A 114 -1.37 8.52 -7.85
N CYS A 115 -0.90 9.60 -8.47
CA CYS A 115 -1.16 10.96 -8.02
C CYS A 115 -2.23 11.60 -8.91
N ALA A 116 -3.21 12.27 -8.28
CA ALA A 116 -4.19 13.08 -9.01
C ALA A 116 -3.52 14.22 -9.81
N ASP A 117 -2.43 14.77 -9.27
CA ASP A 117 -1.58 15.74 -9.95
C ASP A 117 -0.11 15.52 -9.55
N PRO A 118 0.70 14.88 -10.41
CA PRO A 118 2.12 14.61 -10.14
C PRO A 118 2.96 15.87 -9.98
N SER A 119 2.54 17.02 -10.53
CA SER A 119 3.30 18.27 -10.44
C SER A 119 3.34 18.86 -9.03
N ARG A 120 2.42 18.40 -8.16
CA ARG A 120 2.34 18.80 -6.75
C ARG A 120 3.19 17.94 -5.82
N VAL A 121 3.83 16.90 -6.34
CA VAL A 121 4.75 16.07 -5.55
C VAL A 121 6.05 16.84 -5.36
N ASP A 122 6.53 16.89 -4.12
CA ASP A 122 7.79 17.55 -3.78
C ASP A 122 8.95 16.96 -4.62
N PRO A 123 9.76 17.78 -5.31
CA PRO A 123 10.85 17.28 -6.15
C PRO A 123 11.89 16.44 -5.39
N GLY A 124 12.13 16.72 -4.11
CA GLY A 124 13.02 15.93 -3.26
C GLY A 124 12.47 14.52 -2.98
N ILE A 125 11.14 14.37 -2.88
CA ILE A 125 10.49 13.06 -2.81
C ILE A 125 10.65 12.30 -4.12
N VAL A 126 10.46 12.98 -5.26
CA VAL A 126 10.65 12.36 -6.58
C VAL A 126 12.08 11.85 -6.73
N GLU A 127 13.07 12.67 -6.40
CA GLU A 127 14.49 12.31 -6.45
C GLU A 127 14.82 11.13 -5.53
N ALA A 128 14.24 11.09 -4.32
CA ALA A 128 14.42 9.97 -3.41
C ALA A 128 13.88 8.65 -4.01
N HIS A 129 12.77 8.68 -4.75
CA HIS A 129 12.21 7.50 -5.42
C HIS A 129 13.04 7.06 -6.64
N ILE A 130 13.69 7.98 -7.34
CA ILE A 130 14.58 7.66 -8.47
C ILE A 130 15.81 6.86 -8.00
N ARG A 131 16.24 7.04 -6.74
CA ARG A 131 17.43 6.41 -6.16
C ARG A 131 17.20 5.05 -5.50
N LEU A 132 15.97 4.55 -5.46
CA LEU A 132 15.59 3.24 -4.89
C LEU A 132 16.11 2.07 -5.74
#